data_AF-K1S0H5-F1
#
_entry.id   AF-K1S0H5-F1
#
_cell.length_a   1.000
_cell.length_b   1.000
_cell.length_c   1.000
_cell.angle_alpha   90.00
_cell.angle_beta   90.00
_cell.angle_gamma   90.00
#
_symmetry.space_group_name_H-M   'P 1'
#
loop_
_entity.id
_entity.type
_entity.pdbx_description
1 polymer ?
#
loop_
_entity_poly.entity_id
_entity_poly.type
_entity_poly.pdbx_seq_one_letter_code
_entity_poly.pdbx_strand_id
1 'polypeptide(L)'
;MTERSNKKKYPLCAAALALAVLLAGCAPAEGAAAATAQPTAEPTEAPTPTPEPEANPLTGEQGDYTNQRPVAVSIRTGDGSTPQWGIAAADVLIEGVTEGKTAGLTAVFASVDSVEKAGPVAPGRDLPLQLVLPLNAVPVHINKSVYASNLLNVLQYQDLDGYHAGTAGFAFDEDRANSG
;
A
#
# COMPACT_ATOMS: atom_id res chain seq x y z
N MET A 1 57.86 -60.69 13.44
CA MET A 1 57.59 -61.41 12.18
C MET A 1 56.10 -61.44 11.96
N THR A 2 55.67 -60.66 10.96
CA THR A 2 54.47 -60.75 10.11
C THR A 2 53.18 -61.39 10.64
N GLU A 3 52.13 -60.57 10.76
CA GLU A 3 50.77 -60.92 10.32
C GLU A 3 50.06 -59.68 9.75
N ARG A 4 49.41 -59.86 8.60
CA ARG A 4 48.60 -58.86 7.90
C ARG A 4 47.14 -59.01 8.32
N SER A 5 46.41 -57.91 8.53
CA SER A 5 44.95 -57.91 8.42
C SER A 5 44.43 -56.63 7.77
N ASN A 6 43.52 -56.84 6.82
CA ASN A 6 43.09 -55.96 5.74
C ASN A 6 41.79 -55.23 6.13
N LYS A 7 41.76 -53.89 6.14
CA LYS A 7 40.52 -53.12 6.31
C LYS A 7 40.13 -52.44 5.00
N LYS A 8 39.17 -53.07 4.30
CA LYS A 8 38.42 -52.51 3.16
C LYS A 8 37.63 -51.28 3.59
N LYS A 9 37.75 -50.17 2.88
CA LYS A 9 36.76 -49.08 2.84
C LYS A 9 36.79 -48.41 1.46
N TYR A 10 36.06 -48.97 0.50
CA TYR A 10 35.75 -48.31 -0.77
C TYR A 10 34.28 -47.87 -0.76
N PRO A 11 33.94 -46.61 -0.46
CA PRO A 11 32.65 -46.07 -0.79
C PRO A 11 32.84 -44.90 -1.77
N LEU A 12 33.32 -45.19 -2.97
CA LEU A 12 33.35 -44.18 -4.05
C LEU A 12 32.79 -44.70 -5.39
N CYS A 13 32.55 -46.01 -5.52
CA CYS A 13 32.02 -46.59 -6.76
C CYS A 13 30.49 -46.80 -6.75
N ALA A 14 29.81 -46.56 -5.62
CA ALA A 14 28.35 -46.73 -5.51
C ALA A 14 27.54 -45.54 -6.07
N ALA A 15 28.16 -44.37 -6.25
CA ALA A 15 27.48 -43.17 -6.74
C ALA A 15 27.39 -43.12 -8.29
N ALA A 16 28.23 -43.86 -9.01
CA ALA A 16 28.25 -43.85 -10.47
C ALA A 16 27.20 -44.79 -11.10
N LEU A 17 26.74 -45.82 -10.37
CA LEU A 17 25.74 -46.76 -10.90
C LEU A 17 24.29 -46.26 -10.77
N ALA A 18 24.02 -45.31 -9.87
CA ALA A 18 22.67 -44.77 -9.65
C ALA A 18 22.23 -43.76 -10.73
N LEU A 19 23.17 -43.18 -11.48
CA LEU A 19 22.87 -42.18 -12.50
C LEU A 19 22.58 -42.77 -13.90
N ALA A 20 22.92 -44.05 -14.13
CA ALA A 20 22.69 -44.73 -15.40
C ALA A 20 21.27 -45.35 -15.54
N VAL A 21 20.52 -45.46 -14.44
CA VAL A 21 19.18 -46.09 -14.43
C VAL A 21 18.07 -45.09 -14.80
N LEU A 22 18.35 -43.79 -14.82
CA LEU A 22 17.36 -42.73 -15.07
C LEU A 22 17.15 -42.37 -16.56
N LEU A 23 17.86 -43.01 -17.50
CA LEU A 23 17.83 -42.65 -18.93
C LEU A 23 17.33 -43.75 -19.88
N ALA A 24 16.86 -44.89 -19.37
CA ALA A 24 16.29 -45.97 -20.19
C ALA A 24 14.76 -45.95 -20.12
N GLY A 25 14.14 -44.98 -20.79
CA GLY A 25 12.70 -44.78 -20.75
C GLY A 25 12.12 -44.19 -22.03
N CYS A 26 12.51 -44.69 -23.20
CA CYS A 26 11.74 -44.47 -24.42
C CYS A 26 12.01 -45.60 -25.42
N ALA A 27 11.14 -46.61 -25.40
CA ALA A 27 10.98 -47.53 -26.52
C ALA A 27 9.61 -47.22 -27.15
N PRO A 28 9.49 -47.06 -28.47
CA PRO A 28 8.18 -47.02 -29.11
C PRO A 28 7.56 -48.41 -29.02
N ALA A 29 6.37 -48.49 -28.43
CA ALA A 29 5.55 -49.69 -28.46
C ALA A 29 4.88 -49.78 -29.84
N GLU A 30 5.32 -50.75 -30.64
CA GLU A 30 4.63 -51.16 -31.85
C GLU A 30 3.36 -51.94 -31.45
N GLY A 31 2.19 -51.46 -31.86
CA GLY A 31 0.93 -52.21 -31.81
C GLY A 31 -0.13 -51.66 -30.86
N ALA A 32 -0.89 -50.67 -31.33
CA ALA A 32 -2.23 -50.38 -30.82
C ALA A 32 -3.16 -50.10 -32.00
N ALA A 33 -4.32 -50.76 -31.98
CA ALA A 33 -5.37 -50.67 -32.99
C ALA A 33 -5.80 -49.22 -33.24
N ALA A 34 -6.11 -48.90 -34.49
CA ALA A 34 -6.66 -47.62 -34.89
C ALA A 34 -8.04 -47.39 -34.23
N ALA A 35 -8.06 -46.63 -33.14
CA ALA A 35 -9.25 -45.97 -32.65
C ALA A 35 -9.46 -44.71 -33.49
N THR A 36 -10.63 -44.61 -34.14
CA THR A 36 -11.08 -43.39 -34.81
C THR A 36 -11.09 -42.23 -33.83
N ALA A 37 -10.30 -41.18 -34.12
CA ALA A 37 -10.27 -39.95 -33.35
C ALA A 37 -11.62 -39.24 -33.44
N GLN A 38 -12.29 -39.08 -32.30
CA GLN A 38 -13.44 -38.19 -32.16
C GLN A 38 -12.91 -36.75 -31.99
N PRO A 39 -13.55 -35.71 -32.55
CA PRO A 39 -13.07 -34.34 -32.40
C PRO A 39 -13.16 -33.95 -30.92
N THR A 40 -12.01 -33.74 -30.29
CA THR A 40 -11.93 -33.07 -28.99
C THR A 40 -12.28 -31.60 -29.23
N ALA A 41 -13.36 -31.13 -28.64
CA ALA A 41 -13.70 -29.71 -28.64
C ALA A 41 -12.55 -28.93 -27.98
N GLU A 42 -12.07 -27.89 -28.66
CA GLU A 42 -11.11 -26.95 -28.10
C GLU A 42 -11.69 -26.33 -26.82
N PRO A 43 -10.90 -26.20 -25.73
CA PRO A 43 -11.36 -25.52 -24.53
C PRO A 43 -11.66 -24.07 -24.92
N THR A 44 -12.92 -23.67 -24.80
CA THR A 44 -13.29 -22.26 -24.87
C THR A 44 -12.62 -21.56 -23.68
N GLU A 45 -11.76 -20.58 -23.94
CA GLU A 45 -11.15 -19.77 -22.89
C GLU A 45 -12.26 -19.14 -22.05
N ALA A 46 -12.21 -19.38 -20.73
CA ALA A 46 -13.10 -18.72 -19.80
C ALA A 46 -12.83 -17.21 -19.86
N PRO A 47 -13.87 -16.36 -19.89
CA PRO A 47 -13.67 -14.92 -19.90
C PRO A 47 -12.85 -14.52 -18.68
N THR A 48 -11.75 -13.80 -18.92
CA THR A 48 -10.98 -13.19 -17.84
C THR A 48 -11.90 -12.20 -17.12
N PRO A 49 -12.09 -12.29 -15.79
CA PRO A 49 -12.94 -11.34 -15.09
C PRO A 49 -12.40 -9.94 -15.33
N THR A 50 -13.25 -9.05 -15.83
CA THR A 50 -12.92 -7.62 -15.85
C THR A 50 -12.80 -7.20 -14.39
N PRO A 51 -11.67 -6.62 -13.94
CA PRO A 51 -11.55 -6.13 -12.59
C PRO A 51 -12.67 -5.11 -12.37
N GLU A 52 -13.52 -5.35 -11.37
CA GLU A 52 -14.49 -4.34 -10.96
C GLU A 52 -13.70 -3.11 -10.47
N PRO A 53 -14.07 -1.90 -10.92
CA PRO A 53 -13.42 -0.70 -10.42
C PRO A 53 -13.61 -0.66 -8.91
N GLU A 54 -12.50 -0.50 -8.17
CA GLU A 54 -12.56 -0.47 -6.71
C GLU A 54 -13.34 0.79 -6.30
N ALA A 55 -14.51 0.57 -5.68
CA ALA A 55 -15.30 1.64 -5.07
C ALA A 55 -14.45 2.42 -4.06
N ASN A 56 -14.84 3.67 -3.81
CA ASN A 56 -14.17 4.53 -2.84
C ASN A 56 -14.03 3.80 -1.49
N PRO A 57 -12.80 3.55 -1.00
CA PRO A 57 -12.60 2.74 0.20
C PRO A 57 -13.10 3.41 1.49
N LEU A 58 -13.42 4.71 1.43
CA LEU A 58 -13.88 5.50 2.58
C LEU A 58 -15.40 5.67 2.61
N THR A 59 -16.04 5.76 1.43
CA THR A 59 -17.48 6.08 1.32
C THR A 59 -18.31 4.95 0.70
N GLY A 60 -17.68 4.06 -0.06
CA GLY A 60 -18.36 3.04 -0.87
C GLY A 60 -18.98 3.58 -2.17
N GLU A 61 -18.76 4.85 -2.51
CA GLU A 61 -19.22 5.41 -3.78
C GLU A 61 -18.48 4.81 -4.98
N GLN A 62 -19.18 4.68 -6.11
CA GLN A 62 -18.61 4.10 -7.32
C GLN A 62 -17.59 5.04 -7.96
N GLY A 63 -16.42 4.52 -8.33
CA GLY A 63 -15.33 5.24 -8.97
C GLY A 63 -14.15 4.33 -9.22
N ASP A 64 -13.08 4.85 -9.80
CA ASP A 64 -11.81 4.13 -9.95
C ASP A 64 -10.78 4.67 -8.96
N TYR A 65 -10.55 3.93 -7.88
CA TYR A 65 -9.55 4.23 -6.86
C TYR A 65 -8.38 3.25 -6.89
N THR A 66 -8.21 2.53 -8.00
CA THR A 66 -7.14 1.53 -8.15
C THR A 66 -5.78 2.19 -7.96
N ASN A 67 -4.97 1.63 -7.06
CA ASN A 67 -3.65 2.14 -6.68
C ASN A 67 -3.66 3.57 -6.08
N GLN A 68 -4.81 4.10 -5.67
CA GLN A 68 -4.87 5.37 -4.96
C GLN A 68 -4.59 5.15 -3.47
N ARG A 69 -3.80 6.05 -2.88
CA ARG A 69 -3.55 6.07 -1.44
C ARG A 69 -4.25 7.28 -0.85
N PRO A 70 -5.11 7.13 0.17
CA PRO A 70 -5.78 8.25 0.77
C PRO A 70 -4.80 9.30 1.32
N VAL A 71 -5.25 10.54 1.38
CA VAL A 71 -4.49 11.68 1.92
C VAL A 71 -5.29 12.31 3.03
N ALA A 72 -4.67 12.53 4.19
CA ALA A 72 -5.29 13.13 5.35
C ALA A 72 -4.64 14.48 5.67
N VAL A 73 -5.30 15.58 5.30
CA VAL A 73 -4.80 16.94 5.50
C VAL A 73 -5.32 17.50 6.82
N SER A 74 -4.42 17.90 7.71
CA SER A 74 -4.77 18.63 8.93
C SER A 74 -5.19 20.06 8.57
N ILE A 75 -6.37 20.49 9.00
CA ILE A 75 -6.99 21.78 8.66
C ILE A 75 -7.13 22.64 9.91
N ARG A 76 -6.79 23.93 9.79
CA ARG A 76 -6.93 24.91 10.86
C ARG A 76 -8.40 25.33 11.03
N THR A 77 -8.81 25.48 12.29
CA THR A 77 -10.20 25.80 12.71
C THR A 77 -10.32 27.11 13.50
N GLY A 78 -9.21 27.78 13.81
CA GLY A 78 -9.19 29.02 14.59
C GLY A 78 -9.42 30.29 13.77
N ASP A 79 -9.30 31.45 14.42
CA ASP A 79 -9.50 32.76 13.79
C ASP A 79 -8.61 32.95 12.54
N GLY A 80 -9.17 33.60 11.51
CA GLY A 80 -8.50 33.81 10.22
C GLY A 80 -8.40 32.58 9.31
N SER A 81 -8.87 31.41 9.76
CA SER A 81 -8.84 30.18 8.95
C SER A 81 -10.07 29.98 8.06
N THR A 82 -11.16 30.69 8.33
CA THR A 82 -12.40 30.60 7.57
C THR A 82 -12.40 31.57 6.38
N PRO A 83 -13.03 31.22 5.25
CA PRO A 83 -13.48 29.86 4.91
C PRO A 83 -12.27 28.92 4.70
N GLN A 84 -12.36 27.66 5.13
CA GLN A 84 -11.36 26.65 4.80
C GLN A 84 -11.47 26.24 3.32
N TRP A 85 -10.36 25.82 2.72
CA TRP A 85 -10.30 25.29 1.36
C TRP A 85 -10.37 23.76 1.35
N GLY A 86 -11.02 23.20 0.34
CA GLY A 86 -11.01 21.77 0.03
C GLY A 86 -11.88 20.88 0.91
N ILE A 87 -12.35 21.35 2.08
CA ILE A 87 -13.10 20.52 3.03
C ILE A 87 -14.43 19.99 2.48
N ALA A 88 -15.02 20.67 1.48
CA ALA A 88 -16.25 20.23 0.83
C ALA A 88 -16.04 19.06 -0.15
N ALA A 89 -14.80 18.84 -0.62
CA ALA A 89 -14.43 17.74 -1.50
C ALA A 89 -13.86 16.53 -0.73
N ALA A 90 -13.76 16.63 0.59
CA ALA A 90 -13.25 15.55 1.43
C ALA A 90 -14.29 14.43 1.54
N ASP A 91 -13.83 13.19 1.43
CA ASP A 91 -14.64 11.99 1.60
C ASP A 91 -15.03 11.76 3.06
N VAL A 92 -14.10 12.08 3.97
CA VAL A 92 -14.31 12.00 5.42
C VAL A 92 -13.76 13.24 6.10
N LEU A 93 -14.55 13.84 6.98
CA LEU A 93 -14.11 14.89 7.90
C LEU A 93 -14.05 14.33 9.32
N ILE A 94 -12.89 14.51 9.95
CA ILE A 94 -12.63 14.12 11.33
C ILE A 94 -12.44 15.40 12.14
N GLU A 95 -13.35 15.66 13.07
CA GLU A 95 -13.23 16.77 14.01
C GLU A 95 -13.23 16.24 15.44
N GLY A 96 -12.28 16.73 16.25
CA GLY A 96 -12.20 16.36 17.65
C GLY A 96 -11.34 17.32 18.44
N VAL A 97 -11.50 17.37 19.76
CA VAL A 97 -10.68 18.22 20.63
C VAL A 97 -9.25 17.70 20.64
N THR A 98 -8.31 18.48 20.08
CA THR A 98 -6.90 18.07 19.98
C THR A 98 -5.98 18.81 20.96
N GLU A 99 -6.34 20.02 21.37
CA GLU A 99 -5.51 20.82 22.28
C GLU A 99 -6.38 21.69 23.18
N GLY A 100 -6.38 21.39 24.48
CA GLY A 100 -7.19 22.12 25.45
C GLY A 100 -8.68 22.09 25.08
N LYS A 101 -9.20 23.22 24.61
CA LYS A 101 -10.61 23.38 24.15
C LYS A 101 -10.72 23.58 22.63
N THR A 102 -9.61 23.47 21.90
CA THR A 102 -9.54 23.71 20.47
C THR A 102 -9.74 22.41 19.70
N ALA A 103 -10.73 22.41 18.80
CA ALA A 103 -10.97 21.30 17.88
C ALA A 103 -9.92 21.31 16.76
N GLY A 104 -9.33 20.16 16.48
CA GLY A 104 -8.58 19.91 15.25
C GLY A 104 -9.50 19.30 14.20
N LEU A 105 -9.35 19.73 12.96
CA LEU A 105 -10.06 19.19 11.80
C LEU A 105 -9.07 18.46 10.90
N THR A 106 -9.44 17.30 10.38
CA THR A 106 -8.68 16.56 9.37
C THR A 106 -9.62 16.18 8.24
N ALA A 107 -9.27 16.60 7.03
CA ALA A 107 -9.95 16.24 5.80
C ALA A 107 -9.24 15.05 5.15
N VAL A 108 -9.96 13.96 4.94
CA VAL A 108 -9.44 12.74 4.32
C VAL A 108 -10.04 12.60 2.93
N PHE A 109 -9.17 12.43 1.96
CA PHE A 109 -9.49 12.25 0.55
C PHE A 109 -9.03 10.85 0.14
N ALA A 110 -9.88 10.07 -0.51
CA ALA A 110 -9.56 8.72 -0.98
C ALA A 110 -8.55 8.73 -2.14
N SER A 111 -8.50 9.82 -2.90
CA SER A 111 -7.56 10.04 -4.01
C SER A 111 -6.85 11.39 -3.87
N VAL A 112 -5.57 11.42 -4.26
CA VAL A 112 -4.77 12.66 -4.36
C VAL A 112 -5.36 13.60 -5.41
N ASP A 113 -5.95 13.06 -6.48
CA ASP A 113 -6.49 13.85 -7.59
C ASP A 113 -7.71 14.68 -7.17
N SER A 114 -8.38 14.30 -6.08
CA SER A 114 -9.48 15.07 -5.49
C SER A 114 -9.02 16.31 -4.72
N VAL A 115 -7.71 16.47 -4.50
CA VAL A 115 -7.13 17.56 -3.70
C VAL A 115 -6.65 18.69 -4.61
N GLU A 116 -7.56 19.58 -5.03
CA GLU A 116 -7.18 20.79 -5.77
C GLU A 116 -6.46 21.81 -4.87
N LYS A 117 -7.06 22.10 -3.70
CA LYS A 117 -6.50 22.98 -2.65
C LYS A 117 -7.12 22.61 -1.31
N ALA A 118 -6.29 22.35 -0.30
CA ALA A 118 -6.74 22.06 1.06
C ALA A 118 -5.99 22.91 2.09
N GLY A 119 -6.71 23.53 3.02
CA GLY A 119 -6.11 24.32 4.10
C GLY A 119 -7.03 25.39 4.70
N PRO A 120 -6.51 26.35 5.50
CA PRO A 120 -5.11 26.47 5.88
C PRO A 120 -4.60 25.24 6.62
N VAL A 121 -3.40 24.77 6.27
CA VAL A 121 -2.86 23.52 6.84
C VAL A 121 -2.47 23.75 8.30
N ALA A 122 -2.89 22.83 9.17
CA ALA A 122 -2.62 22.85 10.61
C ALA A 122 -1.47 21.92 11.00
N PRO A 123 -0.97 22.04 12.24
CA PRO A 123 -0.05 21.07 12.81
C PRO A 123 -0.67 19.68 13.00
N GLY A 124 0.15 18.65 12.84
CA GLY A 124 -0.22 17.27 13.10
C GLY A 124 -0.54 17.02 14.57
N ARG A 125 -1.59 16.23 14.81
CA ARG A 125 -2.08 15.84 16.14
C ARG A 125 -2.31 14.33 16.18
N ASP A 126 -2.05 13.72 17.33
CA ASP A 126 -2.07 12.28 17.54
C ASP A 126 -3.48 11.67 17.49
N LEU A 127 -4.52 12.42 17.89
CA LEU A 127 -5.89 11.93 17.85
C LEU A 127 -6.38 11.65 16.41
N PRO A 128 -6.29 12.59 15.44
CA PRO A 128 -6.62 12.27 14.05
C PRO A 128 -5.71 11.22 13.44
N LEU A 129 -4.42 11.19 13.78
CA LEU A 129 -3.48 10.17 13.29
C LEU A 129 -3.92 8.75 13.66
N GLN A 130 -4.42 8.53 14.88
CA GLN A 130 -4.94 7.22 15.28
C GLN A 130 -6.11 6.73 14.42
N LEU A 131 -6.83 7.64 13.76
CA LEU A 131 -7.96 7.31 12.89
C LEU A 131 -7.53 7.13 11.42
N VAL A 132 -6.57 7.91 10.93
CA VAL A 132 -6.20 7.91 9.50
C VAL A 132 -5.07 6.93 9.16
N LEU A 133 -4.18 6.61 10.11
CA LEU A 133 -3.10 5.65 9.86
C LEU A 133 -3.61 4.23 9.55
N PRO A 134 -4.66 3.70 10.22
CA PRO A 134 -5.27 2.42 9.84
C PRO A 134 -5.89 2.41 8.43
N LEU A 135 -6.26 3.57 7.90
CA LEU A 135 -6.76 3.75 6.53
C LEU A 135 -5.62 3.79 5.49
N ASN A 136 -4.37 3.59 5.94
CA ASN A 136 -3.16 3.77 5.15
C ASN A 136 -3.04 5.16 4.50
N ALA A 137 -3.67 6.19 5.09
CA ALA A 137 -3.65 7.54 4.54
C ALA A 137 -2.28 8.21 4.76
N VAL A 138 -1.83 9.03 3.81
CA VAL A 138 -0.66 9.91 3.96
C VAL A 138 -1.06 11.11 4.82
N PRO A 139 -0.50 11.29 6.03
CA PRO A 139 -0.75 12.47 6.83
C PRO A 139 -0.04 13.68 6.22
N VAL A 140 -0.77 14.78 6.06
CA VAL A 140 -0.26 16.05 5.56
C VAL A 140 -0.54 17.13 6.59
N HIS A 141 0.52 17.81 7.03
CA HIS A 141 0.43 18.84 8.06
C HIS A 141 1.65 19.77 8.03
N ILE A 142 1.63 20.87 8.79
CA ILE A 142 2.80 21.74 8.99
C ILE A 142 3.23 21.67 10.45
N ASN A 143 4.38 21.05 10.71
CA ASN A 143 4.86 20.69 12.03
C ASN A 143 3.91 19.69 12.73
N LYS A 144 4.29 19.18 13.91
CA LYS A 144 3.51 18.18 14.65
C LYS A 144 3.77 18.24 16.15
N SER A 145 2.82 17.78 16.96
CA SER A 145 3.03 17.64 18.41
C SER A 145 4.08 16.56 18.71
N VAL A 146 4.67 16.59 19.91
CA VAL A 146 5.57 15.52 20.38
C VAL A 146 4.88 14.16 20.39
N TYR A 147 3.58 14.11 20.70
CA TYR A 147 2.79 12.87 20.67
C TYR A 147 2.61 12.34 19.26
N ALA A 148 2.26 13.21 18.30
CA ALA A 148 2.15 12.84 16.89
C ALA A 148 3.50 12.38 16.32
N SER A 149 4.58 13.10 16.63
CA SER A 149 5.94 12.73 16.22
C SER A 149 6.34 11.35 16.75
N ASN A 150 6.12 11.10 18.05
CA ASN A 150 6.41 9.79 18.64
C ASN A 150 5.59 8.67 18.01
N LEU A 151 4.29 8.90 17.76
CA LEU A 151 3.42 7.92 17.11
C LEU A 151 3.93 7.55 15.73
N LEU A 152 4.25 8.54 14.88
CA LEU A 152 4.78 8.31 13.53
C LEU A 152 6.14 7.59 13.57
N ASN A 153 7.04 7.99 14.48
CA ASN A 153 8.36 7.37 14.61
C ASN A 153 8.29 5.91 15.05
N VAL A 154 7.44 5.60 16.04
CA VAL A 154 7.23 4.22 16.54
C VAL A 154 6.67 3.33 15.44
N LEU A 155 5.73 3.84 14.65
CA LEU A 155 5.14 3.11 13.54
C LEU A 155 5.98 3.12 12.27
N GLN A 156 7.11 3.85 12.26
CA GLN A 156 7.94 4.09 11.07
C GLN A 156 7.09 4.61 9.89
N TYR A 157 6.10 5.45 10.20
CA TYR A 157 5.12 5.91 9.24
C TYR A 157 5.54 7.25 8.64
N GLN A 158 5.57 7.32 7.31
CA GLN A 158 5.98 8.52 6.59
C GLN A 158 4.82 9.52 6.47
N ASP A 159 5.04 10.74 6.95
CA ASP A 159 4.20 11.91 6.77
C ASP A 159 4.77 12.89 5.72
N LEU A 160 3.91 13.82 5.28
CA LEU A 160 4.31 15.00 4.51
C LEU A 160 4.22 16.23 5.42
N ASP A 161 5.38 16.59 5.98
CA ASP A 161 5.50 17.71 6.92
C ASP A 161 5.98 18.98 6.20
N GLY A 162 5.10 19.96 6.08
CA GLY A 162 5.42 21.25 5.46
C GLY A 162 6.46 22.07 6.18
N TYR A 163 6.76 21.75 7.45
CA TYR A 163 7.91 22.34 8.15
C TYR A 163 9.24 21.98 7.47
N HIS A 164 9.33 20.79 6.86
CA HIS A 164 10.52 20.31 6.16
C HIS A 164 10.39 20.44 4.63
N ALA A 165 9.21 20.19 4.08
CA ALA A 165 8.98 20.28 2.63
C ALA A 165 8.98 21.73 2.11
N GLY A 166 8.60 22.70 2.96
CA GLY A 166 8.56 24.11 2.60
C GLY A 166 7.73 24.36 1.34
N THR A 167 8.20 25.28 0.49
CA THR A 167 7.49 25.71 -0.72
C THR A 167 7.52 24.69 -1.87
N ALA A 168 8.22 23.56 -1.71
CA ALA A 168 8.18 22.49 -2.69
C ALA A 168 6.85 21.72 -2.68
N GLY A 169 6.11 21.75 -1.55
CA GLY A 169 4.83 21.07 -1.41
C GLY A 169 3.71 21.92 -0.78
N PHE A 170 4.00 23.12 -0.30
CA PHE A 170 3.03 24.00 0.37
C PHE A 170 3.13 25.43 -0.17
N ALA A 171 1.99 26.08 -0.36
CA ALA A 171 1.93 27.48 -0.76
C ALA A 171 1.56 28.38 0.43
N PHE A 172 2.14 29.58 0.47
CA PHE A 172 1.68 30.64 1.35
C PHE A 172 0.59 31.43 0.65
N ASP A 173 -0.53 31.63 1.32
CA ASP A 173 -1.66 32.40 0.78
C ASP A 173 -1.51 33.87 1.18
N GLU A 174 -0.90 34.65 0.30
CA GLU A 174 -0.65 36.08 0.53
C GLU A 174 -1.95 36.87 0.65
N ASP A 175 -2.98 36.54 -0.13
CA ASP A 175 -4.27 37.21 -0.09
C ASP A 175 -4.92 37.07 1.29
N ARG A 176 -4.91 35.86 1.85
CA ARG A 176 -5.38 35.62 3.22
C ARG A 176 -4.52 36.36 4.23
N ALA A 177 -3.20 36.33 4.11
CA ALA A 177 -2.29 37.02 5.04
C ALA A 177 -2.49 38.55 5.03
N ASN A 178 -2.83 39.13 3.89
CA ASN A 178 -3.06 40.56 3.73
C ASN A 178 -4.48 40.99 4.15
N SER A 179 -5.38 40.03 4.41
CA SER A 179 -6.79 40.29 4.71
C SER A 179 -7.11 40.49 6.21
N GLY A 180 -6.16 40.26 7.13
CA GLY A 180 -6.38 40.42 8.57
C GLY A 180 -5.16 40.20 9.46
#